data_AF-A0A843V2G9-F1
#
_entry.id   AF-A0A843V2G9-F1
#
_cell.length_a   1.000
_cell.length_b   1.000
_cell.length_c   1.000
_cell.angle_alpha   90.00
_cell.angle_beta   90.00
_cell.angle_gamma   90.00
#
_symmetry.space_group_name_H-M   'P 1'
#
loop_
_entity.id
_entity.type
_entity.pdbx_description
1 polymer ?
#
loop_
_entity_poly.entity_id
_entity_poly.type
_entity_poly.pdbx_seq_one_letter_code
_entity_poly.pdbx_strand_id
1 'polypeptide(L)'
;MVLHGTTSVGQNGSCDDAAVSQAAAFAGAVDRTLLEAGRRLQPSQLRELAQRLEGETTVTGVGASHFFAPEPYPARRLNAQEPTSVCYEPVVLRETGLESPLSALSLSPSDHSNANAVANLPPSSDQVDDGPAETPPSSTVDRRAMTEKVSANDQLLQLLVACAEYMQNGDDTVDAFELLQDMRMMVTRAAAMSPTGKVANHLIDALYRRLCYPPTRLLPERVTEDWAFYFYYHFHEACPFHKFAHLAANQAILEACRGHDRVHIIDLNLQNGVQWPALMQALVVSPCGPPALRITGVSFPSPGGRPIAPAVGEWLTQMATSVGLDRFSFRAVATNYLEELEWRVEVPPGEAVAVNCALQLHRLLHDTGAKENTIGCRQPIDTVFRWLRGLKPNVVTVAEQDANHNAPVFADRFREALSYYSCMFECLEVEQPVQPRSLGIATVAAETYLRRELMNVVSCEGAARVERHEPLVMWRWRMRGAGFEPAPLSPDTSAQARLLLAALFSGGENYTLRGADGCLTLGWRGRPLIGVSAWKPDSSSANTA
;
A
#
# COMPACT_ATOMS: atom_id res chain seq x y z
N MET A 1 -13.46 50.73 -58.91
CA MET A 1 -12.69 49.47 -59.11
C MET A 1 -12.02 49.17 -57.78
N VAL A 2 -12.52 48.27 -56.92
CA VAL A 2 -12.41 46.79 -57.01
C VAL A 2 -10.92 46.39 -56.98
N LEU A 3 -10.31 45.61 -56.05
CA LEU A 3 -10.69 44.76 -54.92
C LEU A 3 -9.42 44.40 -54.07
N HIS A 4 -9.64 44.04 -52.78
CA HIS A 4 -8.90 43.12 -51.86
C HIS A 4 -7.38 43.28 -51.58
N GLY A 5 -6.85 43.04 -50.37
CA GLY A 5 -7.38 42.35 -49.18
C GLY A 5 -6.56 42.63 -47.90
N THR A 6 -7.13 42.20 -46.78
CA THR A 6 -6.85 42.55 -45.38
C THR A 6 -5.93 41.56 -44.66
N THR A 7 -5.26 42.01 -43.59
CA THR A 7 -5.10 41.25 -42.33
C THR A 7 -4.74 42.22 -41.20
N SER A 8 -5.54 42.20 -40.12
CA SER A 8 -5.40 43.00 -38.91
C SER A 8 -4.98 42.11 -37.74
N VAL A 9 -3.95 42.52 -36.99
CA VAL A 9 -3.57 41.93 -35.69
C VAL A 9 -4.27 42.73 -34.59
N GLY A 10 -5.09 42.04 -33.80
CA GLY A 10 -5.80 42.56 -32.64
C GLY A 10 -5.21 42.05 -31.32
N GLN A 11 -5.25 42.94 -30.31
CA GLN A 11 -4.79 42.79 -28.94
C GLN A 11 -5.45 41.63 -28.18
N ASN A 12 -4.73 41.01 -27.24
CA ASN A 12 -5.31 40.32 -26.07
C ASN A 12 -4.34 40.43 -24.88
N GLY A 13 -4.75 41.23 -23.89
CA GLY A 13 -4.25 41.23 -22.52
C GLY A 13 -5.44 41.13 -21.57
N SER A 14 -5.20 40.60 -20.36
CA SER A 14 -6.14 40.33 -19.27
C SER A 14 -6.79 38.93 -19.28
N CYS A 15 -6.09 37.95 -18.70
CA CYS A 15 -6.69 36.75 -18.10
C CYS A 15 -5.86 36.24 -16.89
N ASP A 16 -4.56 36.51 -16.86
CA ASP A 16 -3.65 35.90 -15.87
C ASP A 16 -3.63 36.60 -14.49
N ASP A 17 -3.83 37.92 -14.41
CA ASP A 17 -3.77 38.65 -13.12
C ASP A 17 -5.01 38.44 -12.22
N ALA A 18 -6.14 38.03 -12.79
CA ALA A 18 -7.36 37.77 -12.03
C ALA A 18 -7.34 36.42 -11.30
N ALA A 19 -6.68 35.41 -11.88
CA ALA A 19 -6.54 34.07 -11.30
C ALA A 19 -5.56 34.05 -10.12
N VAL A 20 -4.44 34.79 -10.23
CA VAL A 20 -3.45 34.94 -9.16
C VAL A 20 -4.01 35.72 -7.97
N SER A 21 -4.86 36.73 -8.23
CA SER A 21 -5.53 37.52 -7.19
C SER A 21 -6.64 36.75 -6.46
N GLN A 22 -7.35 35.83 -7.15
CA GLN A 22 -8.33 34.93 -6.52
C GLN A 22 -7.67 33.83 -5.66
N ALA A 23 -6.51 33.30 -6.06
CA ALA A 23 -5.74 32.33 -5.26
C ALA A 23 -5.16 32.97 -3.98
N ALA A 24 -4.67 34.22 -4.05
CA ALA A 24 -4.13 34.96 -2.91
C ALA A 24 -5.23 35.41 -1.91
N ALA A 25 -6.41 35.81 -2.41
CA ALA A 25 -7.56 36.13 -1.56
C ALA A 25 -8.16 34.88 -0.86
N PHE A 26 -7.98 33.69 -1.43
CA PHE A 26 -8.42 32.40 -0.88
C PHE A 26 -7.51 31.87 0.22
N ALA A 27 -6.18 31.99 0.08
CA ALA A 27 -5.21 31.63 1.13
C ALA A 27 -5.44 32.42 2.43
N GLY A 28 -5.80 33.71 2.33
CA GLY A 28 -6.17 34.55 3.48
C GLY A 28 -7.51 34.19 4.15
N ALA A 29 -8.41 33.47 3.45
CA ALA A 29 -9.70 33.03 3.99
C ALA A 29 -9.60 31.67 4.70
N VAL A 30 -8.69 30.79 4.28
CA VAL A 30 -8.43 29.49 4.91
C VAL A 30 -7.80 29.67 6.30
N ASP A 31 -6.95 30.69 6.47
CA ASP A 31 -6.19 30.91 7.72
C ASP A 31 -7.02 31.56 8.85
N ARG A 32 -7.99 32.44 8.52
CA ARG A 32 -8.94 32.95 9.53
C ARG A 32 -9.99 31.94 9.96
N THR A 33 -10.32 30.98 9.10
CA THR A 33 -11.40 30.02 9.37
C THR A 33 -10.88 28.80 10.10
N LEU A 34 -9.66 28.29 9.81
CA LEU A 34 -9.13 27.11 10.50
C LEU A 34 -8.62 27.39 11.92
N LEU A 35 -8.15 28.61 12.22
CA LEU A 35 -7.77 28.99 13.59
C LEU A 35 -8.99 29.19 14.52
N GLU A 36 -10.16 29.54 13.98
CA GLU A 36 -11.41 29.69 14.75
C GLU A 36 -12.31 28.42 14.70
N ALA A 37 -12.21 27.59 13.66
CA ALA A 37 -13.12 26.46 13.43
C ALA A 37 -12.69 25.12 14.04
N GLY A 38 -11.56 25.08 14.75
CA GLY A 38 -11.08 23.90 15.48
C GLY A 38 -12.02 23.37 16.59
N ARG A 39 -13.21 23.96 16.79
CA ARG A 39 -14.20 23.44 17.75
C ARG A 39 -15.66 23.31 17.27
N ARG A 40 -16.06 23.71 16.06
CA ARG A 40 -17.50 23.70 15.67
C ARG A 40 -17.80 23.65 14.15
N LEU A 41 -17.24 22.71 13.40
CA LEU A 41 -17.71 22.47 12.02
C LEU A 41 -18.77 21.37 11.97
N GLN A 42 -19.87 21.64 11.28
CA GLN A 42 -20.93 20.66 11.02
C GLN A 42 -20.50 19.70 9.89
N PRO A 43 -20.96 18.44 9.87
CA PRO A 43 -20.58 17.45 8.85
C PRO A 43 -20.76 17.89 7.38
N SER A 44 -21.76 18.75 7.11
CA SER A 44 -21.99 19.32 5.78
C SER A 44 -20.86 20.25 5.31
N GLN A 45 -20.23 20.98 6.23
CA GLN A 45 -19.14 21.92 5.93
C GLN A 45 -17.81 21.17 5.72
N LEU A 46 -17.63 20.01 6.38
CA LEU A 46 -16.49 19.12 6.16
C LEU A 46 -16.54 18.50 4.76
N ARG A 47 -17.73 18.12 4.29
CA ARG A 47 -17.96 17.59 2.94
C ARG A 47 -17.72 18.64 1.85
N GLU A 48 -18.08 19.90 2.09
CA GLU A 48 -17.84 21.00 1.14
C GLU A 48 -16.35 21.37 1.07
N LEU A 49 -15.63 21.34 2.20
CA LEU A 49 -14.18 21.52 2.25
C LEU A 49 -13.44 20.36 1.54
N ALA A 50 -13.90 19.13 1.75
CA ALA A 50 -13.41 17.92 1.11
C ALA A 50 -13.50 17.96 -0.43
N GLN A 51 -14.68 18.32 -0.93
CA GLN A 51 -14.94 18.43 -2.36
C GLN A 51 -14.10 19.54 -3.02
N ARG A 52 -13.75 20.59 -2.28
CA ARG A 52 -12.84 21.64 -2.76
C ARG A 52 -11.39 21.15 -2.80
N LEU A 53 -10.95 20.34 -1.84
CA LEU A 53 -9.64 19.69 -1.85
C LEU A 53 -9.52 18.67 -2.99
N GLU A 54 -10.56 17.86 -3.26
CA GLU A 54 -10.60 16.95 -4.42
C GLU A 54 -10.63 17.70 -5.75
N GLY A 55 -11.43 18.78 -5.81
CA GLY A 55 -11.53 19.65 -6.97
C GLY A 55 -10.17 20.18 -7.42
N GLU A 56 -9.29 20.58 -6.50
CA GLU A 56 -7.97 21.12 -6.88
C GLU A 56 -6.96 20.05 -7.34
N THR A 57 -7.07 18.79 -6.87
CA THR A 57 -6.33 17.66 -7.48
C THR A 57 -6.84 17.26 -8.87
N THR A 58 -8.07 17.66 -9.24
CA THR A 58 -8.68 17.39 -10.55
C THR A 58 -8.70 18.60 -11.49
N VAL A 59 -8.57 19.83 -10.99
CA VAL A 59 -8.66 21.09 -11.76
C VAL A 59 -7.47 21.32 -12.71
N THR A 60 -6.35 20.62 -12.55
CA THR A 60 -5.28 20.61 -13.56
C THR A 60 -5.59 19.74 -14.78
N GLY A 61 -6.66 18.93 -14.76
CA GLY A 61 -7.06 18.10 -15.90
C GLY A 61 -6.09 16.97 -16.26
N VAL A 62 -5.00 16.77 -15.49
CA VAL A 62 -4.03 15.70 -15.72
C VAL A 62 -3.78 14.92 -14.42
N GLY A 63 -4.66 13.96 -14.13
CA GLY A 63 -4.44 13.03 -13.02
C GLY A 63 -3.18 12.19 -13.24
N ALA A 64 -2.51 11.76 -12.17
CA ALA A 64 -1.34 10.89 -12.24
C ALA A 64 -1.62 9.60 -13.06
N SER A 65 -2.87 9.12 -13.06
CA SER A 65 -3.29 7.99 -13.90
C SER A 65 -3.17 8.27 -15.41
N HIS A 66 -3.31 9.51 -15.86
CA HIS A 66 -3.25 9.86 -17.29
C HIS A 66 -1.81 9.88 -17.83
N PHE A 67 -0.84 10.21 -16.99
CA PHE A 67 0.59 10.16 -17.35
C PHE A 67 1.14 8.72 -17.41
N PHE A 68 0.52 7.77 -16.68
CA PHE A 68 1.15 6.50 -16.33
C PHE A 68 0.29 5.25 -16.52
N ALA A 69 -0.86 5.37 -17.21
CA ALA A 69 -1.62 4.18 -17.61
C ALA A 69 -0.71 3.24 -18.42
N PRO A 70 -0.68 1.93 -18.14
CA PRO A 70 0.03 0.97 -18.97
C PRO A 70 -0.60 0.97 -20.38
N GLU A 71 0.02 1.71 -21.30
CA GLU A 71 -0.40 1.78 -22.70
C GLU A 71 -0.22 0.41 -23.37
N PRO A 72 -1.24 -0.13 -24.05
CA PRO A 72 -0.99 -1.10 -25.11
C PRO A 72 -0.31 -0.36 -26.28
N TYR A 73 0.92 -0.72 -26.65
CA TYR A 73 1.69 -0.14 -27.78
C TYR A 73 0.84 0.09 -29.06
N PRO A 74 1.15 1.09 -29.94
CA PRO A 74 2.50 1.62 -30.17
C PRO A 74 2.71 3.15 -30.22
N ALA A 75 3.95 3.51 -29.84
CA ALA A 75 4.82 4.61 -30.31
C ALA A 75 4.24 6.03 -30.51
N ARG A 76 4.38 6.89 -29.50
CA ARG A 76 4.56 8.34 -29.71
C ARG A 76 6.04 8.72 -29.60
N ARG A 77 6.58 9.32 -30.66
CA ARG A 77 7.86 10.04 -30.63
C ARG A 77 7.68 11.29 -29.78
N LEU A 78 8.41 11.38 -28.67
CA LEU A 78 8.59 12.65 -27.96
C LEU A 78 9.73 13.40 -28.65
N ASN A 79 9.40 14.56 -29.21
CA ASN A 79 10.40 15.52 -29.70
C ASN A 79 11.15 16.09 -28.49
N ALA A 80 12.47 16.00 -28.52
CA ALA A 80 13.34 16.63 -27.53
C ALA A 80 13.50 18.12 -27.86
N GLN A 81 13.15 18.99 -26.91
CA GLN A 81 13.85 20.25 -26.60
C GLN A 81 13.07 21.07 -25.55
N GLU A 82 13.51 21.02 -24.28
CA GLU A 82 13.62 22.16 -23.33
C GLU A 82 14.32 21.67 -22.03
N PRO A 83 15.14 22.50 -21.35
CA PRO A 83 16.01 22.03 -20.26
C PRO A 83 15.30 22.08 -18.90
N THR A 84 14.72 20.95 -18.48
CA THR A 84 14.44 20.68 -17.05
C THR A 84 15.59 19.84 -16.48
N SER A 85 16.20 20.27 -15.38
CA SER A 85 17.30 19.55 -14.74
C SER A 85 16.78 18.33 -13.96
N VAL A 86 16.26 17.33 -14.67
CA VAL A 86 15.98 16.00 -14.11
C VAL A 86 17.25 15.17 -14.25
N CYS A 87 18.02 15.04 -13.17
CA CYS A 87 19.17 14.14 -13.14
C CYS A 87 18.72 12.72 -12.82
N TYR A 88 18.89 11.80 -13.79
CA TYR A 88 18.64 10.37 -13.64
C TYR A 88 19.95 9.61 -13.84
N GLU A 89 20.36 8.82 -12.84
CA GLU A 89 21.57 7.99 -12.89
C GLU A 89 21.20 6.48 -12.88
N PRO A 90 21.09 5.82 -14.05
CA PRO A 90 20.93 4.38 -14.11
C PRO A 90 22.29 3.68 -14.05
N VAL A 91 22.43 2.65 -13.21
CA VAL A 91 23.59 1.74 -13.23
C VAL A 91 23.23 0.47 -14.01
N VAL A 92 23.94 0.22 -15.11
CA VAL A 92 23.85 -1.02 -15.90
C VAL A 92 24.69 -2.10 -15.21
N LEU A 93 24.05 -3.13 -14.66
CA LEU A 93 24.76 -4.33 -14.21
C LEU A 93 24.92 -5.30 -15.40
N ARG A 94 26.18 -5.66 -15.69
CA ARG A 94 26.53 -6.74 -16.61
C ARG A 94 25.98 -8.05 -16.07
N GLU A 95 25.13 -8.71 -16.85
CA GLU A 95 24.65 -10.06 -16.57
C GLU A 95 25.85 -11.04 -16.51
N THR A 96 26.10 -11.61 -15.33
CA THR A 96 26.88 -12.85 -15.25
C THR A 96 25.97 -13.97 -15.72
N GLY A 97 26.27 -14.50 -16.91
CA GLY A 97 25.51 -15.54 -17.58
C GLY A 97 25.29 -16.79 -16.71
N LEU A 98 24.03 -17.02 -16.37
CA LEU A 98 23.46 -18.32 -16.04
C LEU A 98 22.15 -18.39 -16.83
N GLU A 99 22.23 -19.00 -18.01
CA GLU A 99 21.06 -19.28 -18.84
C GLU A 99 20.08 -20.17 -18.07
N SER A 100 18.85 -19.71 -17.92
CA SER A 100 17.75 -20.47 -17.33
C SER A 100 16.98 -21.20 -18.44
N PRO A 101 16.78 -22.53 -18.35
CA PRO A 101 16.08 -23.29 -19.37
C PRO A 101 14.57 -23.27 -19.11
N LEU A 102 13.87 -22.24 -19.59
CA LEU A 102 12.40 -22.22 -19.63
C LEU A 102 11.91 -21.65 -20.97
N SER A 103 12.22 -22.38 -22.04
CA SER A 103 11.71 -22.13 -23.38
C SER A 103 11.10 -23.41 -23.96
N ALA A 104 10.12 -24.01 -23.29
CA ALA A 104 9.25 -25.03 -23.90
C ALA A 104 8.12 -25.45 -22.95
N LEU A 105 7.02 -24.68 -22.89
CA LEU A 105 5.67 -25.24 -22.64
C LEU A 105 4.64 -24.27 -23.26
N SER A 106 4.51 -24.34 -24.59
CA SER A 106 3.32 -23.90 -25.29
C SER A 106 2.43 -25.13 -25.47
N LEU A 107 1.23 -25.13 -24.87
CA LEU A 107 0.21 -26.14 -25.13
C LEU A 107 -0.93 -25.46 -25.90
N SER A 108 -0.98 -25.77 -27.19
CA SER A 108 -2.13 -25.54 -28.07
C SER A 108 -3.21 -26.62 -27.85
N PRO A 109 -4.49 -26.31 -28.08
CA PRO A 109 -5.60 -27.23 -27.85
C PRO A 109 -5.85 -28.11 -29.09
N SER A 110 -6.12 -29.40 -28.89
CA SER A 110 -6.70 -30.25 -29.93
C SER A 110 -7.51 -31.40 -29.33
N ASP A 111 -8.82 -31.31 -29.58
CA ASP A 111 -9.75 -32.36 -30.00
C ASP A 111 -9.41 -33.83 -29.72
N HIS A 112 -10.38 -34.55 -29.15
CA HIS A 112 -11.06 -35.62 -29.89
C HIS A 112 -12.44 -35.94 -29.28
N SER A 113 -13.45 -35.72 -30.12
CA SER A 113 -14.79 -36.25 -30.05
C SER A 113 -14.86 -37.72 -30.51
N ASN A 114 -15.89 -38.40 -30.00
CA ASN A 114 -16.64 -39.56 -30.52
C ASN A 114 -16.69 -40.73 -29.51
N ALA A 115 -17.75 -41.51 -29.35
CA ALA A 115 -19.19 -41.43 -29.67
C ALA A 115 -19.79 -42.78 -29.20
N ASN A 116 -21.11 -42.79 -28.98
CA ASN A 116 -22.04 -43.93 -28.91
C ASN A 116 -22.08 -44.72 -27.59
N ALA A 117 -23.16 -44.75 -26.80
CA ALA A 117 -24.60 -45.01 -27.01
C ALA A 117 -25.01 -46.47 -26.75
N VAL A 118 -26.20 -46.58 -26.12
CA VAL A 118 -27.18 -47.70 -26.12
C VAL A 118 -27.30 -48.55 -24.82
N ALA A 119 -28.27 -48.11 -23.99
CA ALA A 119 -29.51 -48.80 -23.52
C ALA A 119 -29.54 -49.88 -22.41
N ASN A 120 -30.44 -49.64 -21.43
CA ASN A 120 -31.56 -50.46 -20.89
C ASN A 120 -31.30 -51.93 -20.49
N LEU A 121 -31.71 -52.52 -19.35
CA LEU A 121 -32.81 -52.48 -18.34
C LEU A 121 -32.46 -53.58 -17.28
N PRO A 122 -33.27 -53.99 -16.26
CA PRO A 122 -34.34 -53.37 -15.44
C PRO A 122 -34.06 -53.48 -13.90
N PRO A 123 -35.00 -53.08 -13.00
CA PRO A 123 -34.82 -53.15 -11.54
C PRO A 123 -35.44 -54.41 -10.91
N SER A 124 -34.88 -54.88 -9.79
CA SER A 124 -35.47 -55.93 -8.94
C SER A 124 -35.94 -55.32 -7.63
N SER A 125 -37.26 -55.34 -7.43
CA SER A 125 -37.95 -55.17 -6.15
C SER A 125 -37.75 -56.41 -5.28
N ASP A 126 -37.59 -56.22 -3.96
CA ASP A 126 -38.28 -57.06 -2.98
C ASP A 126 -38.50 -56.27 -1.69
N GLN A 127 -39.78 -56.10 -1.38
CA GLN A 127 -40.29 -55.65 -0.09
C GLN A 127 -40.37 -56.86 0.85
N VAL A 128 -40.04 -56.66 2.13
CA VAL A 128 -40.60 -57.46 3.23
C VAL A 128 -41.04 -56.48 4.29
N ASP A 129 -42.33 -56.58 4.63
CA ASP A 129 -43.03 -55.81 5.64
C ASP A 129 -43.30 -56.67 6.88
N ASP A 130 -43.45 -55.94 7.99
CA ASP A 130 -44.23 -56.18 9.19
C ASP A 130 -43.76 -57.03 10.39
N GLY A 131 -43.91 -56.37 11.56
CA GLY A 131 -43.90 -56.93 12.91
C GLY A 131 -43.89 -55.84 13.99
N PRO A 132 -45.02 -55.54 14.68
CA PRO A 132 -45.10 -54.49 15.71
C PRO A 132 -44.91 -55.03 17.13
N ALA A 133 -44.34 -54.22 18.04
CA ALA A 133 -44.47 -54.42 19.49
C ALA A 133 -44.25 -53.11 20.27
N GLU A 134 -45.11 -52.89 21.26
CA GLU A 134 -45.43 -51.63 21.96
C GLU A 134 -44.57 -51.30 23.21
N THR A 135 -44.33 -49.98 23.41
CA THR A 135 -44.27 -49.19 24.69
C THR A 135 -43.12 -49.42 25.71
N PRO A 136 -42.72 -48.45 26.59
CA PRO A 136 -43.50 -47.34 27.21
C PRO A 136 -42.76 -45.96 27.32
N PRO A 137 -43.34 -44.91 27.96
CA PRO A 137 -43.03 -43.51 27.70
C PRO A 137 -41.91 -42.97 28.61
N SER A 138 -41.05 -42.10 28.07
CA SER A 138 -40.10 -41.33 28.87
C SER A 138 -40.03 -39.89 28.38
N SER A 139 -40.63 -39.01 29.19
CA SER A 139 -40.34 -37.59 29.36
C SER A 139 -39.47 -36.92 28.29
N THR A 140 -40.11 -36.10 27.47
CA THR A 140 -39.51 -35.04 26.67
C THR A 140 -38.73 -34.07 27.56
N VAL A 141 -37.45 -34.35 27.77
CA VAL A 141 -36.47 -33.27 27.91
C VAL A 141 -36.12 -32.90 26.48
N ASP A 142 -36.65 -31.77 26.03
CA ASP A 142 -36.38 -31.17 24.73
C ASP A 142 -34.86 -30.93 24.63
N ARG A 143 -34.09 -31.90 24.11
CA ARG A 143 -32.67 -31.75 23.69
C ARG A 143 -32.57 -30.91 22.41
N ARG A 144 -33.48 -29.96 22.25
CA ARG A 144 -33.53 -29.03 21.13
C ARG A 144 -33.05 -27.67 21.60
N ALA A 145 -31.82 -27.64 22.10
CA ALA A 145 -31.06 -26.41 22.28
C ALA A 145 -29.61 -26.65 21.87
N MET A 146 -29.15 -25.81 20.94
CA MET A 146 -27.76 -25.57 20.53
C MET A 146 -27.05 -26.66 19.70
N THR A 147 -27.45 -26.78 18.44
CA THR A 147 -26.45 -26.79 17.35
C THR A 147 -26.74 -25.56 16.51
N GLU A 148 -26.06 -24.45 16.81
CA GLU A 148 -25.95 -23.35 15.85
C GLU A 148 -25.38 -23.95 14.57
N LYS A 149 -26.15 -23.85 13.48
CA LYS A 149 -25.70 -24.31 12.17
C LYS A 149 -24.54 -23.41 11.78
N VAL A 150 -23.30 -23.88 11.99
CA VAL A 150 -22.06 -23.20 11.60
C VAL A 150 -22.25 -22.71 10.17
N SER A 151 -22.09 -21.41 9.93
CA SER A 151 -22.29 -20.87 8.59
C SER A 151 -21.24 -21.46 7.65
N ALA A 152 -21.55 -21.55 6.36
CA ALA A 152 -20.56 -22.05 5.37
C ALA A 152 -19.25 -21.23 5.41
N ASN A 153 -19.34 -19.95 5.76
CA ASN A 153 -18.19 -19.06 5.94
C ASN A 153 -17.38 -19.43 7.19
N ASP A 154 -18.03 -19.69 8.31
CA ASP A 154 -17.34 -20.10 9.55
C ASP A 154 -16.64 -21.45 9.36
N GLN A 155 -17.29 -22.38 8.67
CA GLN A 155 -16.70 -23.67 8.32
C GLN A 155 -15.47 -23.49 7.42
N LEU A 156 -15.55 -22.61 6.40
CA LEU A 156 -14.42 -22.31 5.54
C LEU A 156 -13.24 -21.72 6.30
N LEU A 157 -13.48 -20.77 7.22
CA LEU A 157 -12.44 -20.18 8.06
C LEU A 157 -11.79 -21.22 8.97
N GLN A 158 -12.57 -22.14 9.54
CA GLN A 158 -12.05 -23.25 10.34
C GLN A 158 -11.14 -24.19 9.52
N LEU A 159 -11.56 -24.54 8.30
CA LEU A 159 -10.75 -25.40 7.42
C LEU A 159 -9.45 -24.72 6.98
N LEU A 160 -9.47 -23.41 6.73
CA LEU A 160 -8.26 -22.63 6.42
C LEU A 160 -7.23 -22.70 7.55
N VAL A 161 -7.68 -22.47 8.79
CA VAL A 161 -6.80 -22.52 9.96
C VAL A 161 -6.29 -23.95 10.20
N ALA A 162 -7.16 -24.96 10.11
CA ALA A 162 -6.77 -26.36 10.23
C ALA A 162 -5.72 -26.75 9.18
N CYS A 163 -5.89 -26.32 7.92
CA CYS A 163 -4.92 -26.57 6.86
C CYS A 163 -3.54 -26.00 7.19
N ALA A 164 -3.50 -24.77 7.72
CA ALA A 164 -2.24 -24.14 8.11
C ALA A 164 -1.56 -24.86 9.28
N GLU A 165 -2.32 -25.38 10.24
CA GLU A 165 -1.83 -26.20 11.35
C GLU A 165 -1.26 -27.54 10.88
N TYR A 166 -1.96 -28.26 10.00
CA TYR A 166 -1.47 -29.50 9.40
C TYR A 166 -0.13 -29.29 8.69
N MET A 167 -0.05 -28.22 7.87
CA MET A 167 1.20 -27.88 7.16
C MET A 167 2.33 -27.49 8.13
N GLN A 168 2.02 -26.87 9.27
CA GLN A 168 3.01 -26.52 10.29
C GLN A 168 3.58 -27.78 10.99
N ASN A 169 2.76 -28.79 11.21
CA ASN A 169 3.16 -30.03 11.88
C ASN A 169 3.93 -30.99 10.95
N GLY A 170 3.85 -30.78 9.64
CA GLY A 170 4.45 -31.67 8.65
C GLY A 170 3.64 -32.96 8.46
N ASP A 171 2.34 -32.91 8.73
CA ASP A 171 1.41 -34.02 8.55
C ASP A 171 1.18 -34.32 7.04
N ASP A 172 0.61 -35.49 6.72
CA ASP A 172 0.49 -36.06 5.37
C ASP A 172 0.07 -35.04 4.29
N THR A 173 0.80 -34.99 3.18
CA THR A 173 0.53 -34.05 2.08
C THR A 173 -0.78 -34.37 1.38
N VAL A 174 -1.24 -35.63 1.41
CA VAL A 174 -2.51 -36.04 0.78
C VAL A 174 -3.70 -35.38 1.47
N ASP A 175 -3.75 -35.40 2.80
CA ASP A 175 -4.84 -34.80 3.59
C ASP A 175 -4.91 -33.27 3.37
N ALA A 176 -3.76 -32.61 3.24
CA ALA A 176 -3.70 -31.19 2.93
C ALA A 176 -4.23 -30.87 1.53
N PHE A 177 -3.95 -31.71 0.53
CA PHE A 177 -4.50 -31.54 -0.83
C PHE A 177 -6.02 -31.75 -0.87
N GLU A 178 -6.55 -32.74 -0.17
CA GLU A 178 -8.00 -32.97 -0.07
C GLU A 178 -8.70 -31.79 0.58
N LEU A 179 -8.16 -31.30 1.70
CA LEU A 179 -8.67 -30.12 2.40
C LEU A 179 -8.68 -28.86 1.51
N LEU A 180 -7.62 -28.65 0.71
CA LEU A 180 -7.57 -27.56 -0.26
C LEU A 180 -8.64 -27.69 -1.35
N GLN A 181 -8.92 -28.91 -1.84
CA GLN A 181 -9.97 -29.13 -2.83
C GLN A 181 -11.37 -28.85 -2.25
N ASP A 182 -11.64 -29.31 -1.03
CA ASP A 182 -12.90 -29.05 -0.34
C ASP A 182 -13.13 -27.55 -0.14
N MET A 183 -12.11 -26.82 0.32
CA MET A 183 -12.19 -25.37 0.49
C MET A 183 -12.42 -24.64 -0.85
N ARG A 184 -11.79 -25.06 -1.95
CA ARG A 184 -12.04 -24.49 -3.28
C ARG A 184 -13.50 -24.67 -3.71
N MET A 185 -14.05 -25.85 -3.47
CA MET A 185 -15.45 -26.14 -3.78
C MET A 185 -16.41 -25.30 -2.92
N MET A 186 -16.09 -25.08 -1.64
CA MET A 186 -16.87 -24.23 -0.74
C MET A 186 -16.86 -22.76 -1.15
N VAL A 187 -15.68 -22.19 -1.43
CA VAL A 187 -15.54 -20.78 -1.87
C VAL A 187 -16.35 -20.52 -3.13
N THR A 188 -16.23 -21.42 -4.12
CA THR A 188 -16.94 -21.31 -5.40
C THR A 188 -18.46 -21.32 -5.23
N ARG A 189 -18.98 -22.06 -4.25
CA ARG A 189 -20.43 -22.24 -4.04
C ARG A 189 -21.06 -21.20 -3.11
N ALA A 190 -20.32 -20.68 -2.14
CA ALA A 190 -20.91 -19.94 -1.02
C ALA A 190 -20.50 -18.46 -0.91
N ALA A 191 -19.32 -18.07 -1.39
CA ALA A 191 -18.71 -16.83 -0.92
C ALA A 191 -17.81 -16.10 -1.93
N ALA A 192 -17.63 -16.61 -3.16
CA ALA A 192 -16.60 -16.13 -4.10
C ALA A 192 -16.52 -14.60 -4.28
N MET A 193 -17.64 -13.89 -4.17
CA MET A 193 -17.70 -12.43 -4.33
C MET A 193 -17.71 -11.64 -3.01
N SER A 194 -17.91 -12.29 -1.86
CA SER A 194 -17.82 -11.65 -0.53
C SER A 194 -16.35 -11.38 -0.14
N PRO A 195 -16.05 -10.42 0.76
CA PRO A 195 -14.68 -10.16 1.21
C PRO A 195 -14.04 -11.40 1.81
N THR A 196 -14.80 -12.13 2.65
CA THR A 196 -14.37 -13.37 3.27
C THR A 196 -14.02 -14.42 2.23
N GLY A 197 -14.84 -14.59 1.18
CA GLY A 197 -14.55 -15.56 0.12
C GLY A 197 -13.40 -15.14 -0.80
N LYS A 198 -13.23 -13.84 -1.08
CA LYS A 198 -12.07 -13.32 -1.83
C LYS A 198 -10.77 -13.59 -1.07
N VAL A 199 -10.72 -13.24 0.21
CA VAL A 199 -9.56 -13.50 1.07
C VAL A 199 -9.30 -14.99 1.20
N ALA A 200 -10.34 -15.80 1.43
CA ALA A 200 -10.21 -17.26 1.47
C ALA A 200 -9.63 -17.82 0.16
N ASN A 201 -10.08 -17.34 -1.01
CA ASN A 201 -9.56 -17.79 -2.29
C ASN A 201 -8.05 -17.51 -2.42
N HIS A 202 -7.61 -16.31 -2.03
CA HIS A 202 -6.18 -15.96 -2.05
C HIS A 202 -5.36 -16.77 -1.05
N LEU A 203 -5.89 -17.05 0.14
CA LEU A 203 -5.23 -17.90 1.13
C LEU A 203 -5.12 -19.35 0.65
N ILE A 204 -6.16 -19.88 0.01
CA ILE A 204 -6.12 -21.23 -0.60
C ILE A 204 -5.04 -21.28 -1.68
N ASP A 205 -4.95 -20.28 -2.55
CA ASP A 205 -3.90 -20.21 -3.57
C ASP A 205 -2.50 -20.11 -2.95
N ALA A 206 -2.36 -19.36 -1.86
CA ALA A 206 -1.10 -19.25 -1.13
C ALA A 206 -0.68 -20.59 -0.48
N LEU A 207 -1.61 -21.27 0.19
CA LEU A 207 -1.39 -22.58 0.79
C LEU A 207 -1.07 -23.64 -0.28
N TYR A 208 -1.79 -23.63 -1.41
CA TYR A 208 -1.50 -24.50 -2.54
C TYR A 208 -0.09 -24.28 -3.09
N ARG A 209 0.31 -23.02 -3.30
CA ARG A 209 1.69 -22.70 -3.75
C ARG A 209 2.74 -23.15 -2.75
N ARG A 210 2.49 -22.95 -1.45
CA ARG A 210 3.37 -23.40 -0.37
C ARG A 210 3.53 -24.93 -0.34
N LEU A 211 2.47 -25.65 -0.64
CA LEU A 211 2.46 -27.12 -0.66
C LEU A 211 3.18 -27.68 -1.89
N CYS A 212 2.95 -27.08 -3.07
CA CYS A 212 3.51 -27.58 -4.34
C CYS A 212 4.98 -27.22 -4.55
N TYR A 213 5.50 -26.18 -3.92
CA TYR A 213 6.85 -25.66 -4.16
C TYR A 213 7.60 -25.41 -2.85
N PRO A 214 8.93 -25.64 -2.80
CA PRO A 214 9.72 -25.32 -1.62
C PRO A 214 9.59 -23.83 -1.25
N PRO A 215 9.05 -23.49 -0.05
CA PRO A 215 8.74 -22.10 0.30
C PRO A 215 9.94 -21.15 0.29
N THR A 216 11.15 -21.69 0.53
CA THR A 216 12.42 -20.93 0.50
C THR A 216 12.95 -20.65 -0.89
N ARG A 217 12.41 -21.32 -1.92
CA ARG A 217 12.81 -21.17 -3.33
C ARG A 217 11.74 -20.50 -4.19
N LEU A 218 10.57 -20.20 -3.61
CA LEU A 218 9.57 -19.40 -4.28
C LEU A 218 10.14 -18.02 -4.56
N LEU A 219 9.90 -17.51 -5.76
CA LEU A 219 10.20 -16.12 -6.06
C LEU A 219 8.95 -15.29 -5.73
N PRO A 220 9.11 -14.11 -5.09
CA PRO A 220 8.03 -13.15 -5.01
C PRO A 220 7.44 -12.91 -6.40
N GLU A 221 6.11 -12.70 -6.47
CA GLU A 221 5.45 -12.39 -7.74
C GLU A 221 6.10 -11.14 -8.36
N ARG A 222 6.85 -11.35 -9.44
CA ARG A 222 7.51 -10.28 -10.19
C ARG A 222 6.48 -9.59 -11.05
N VAL A 223 6.32 -8.29 -10.84
CA VAL A 223 5.57 -7.41 -11.72
C VAL A 223 6.52 -6.33 -12.20
N THR A 224 6.27 -5.81 -13.39
CA THR A 224 7.02 -4.64 -13.88
C THR A 224 6.73 -3.43 -12.98
N GLU A 225 7.64 -2.46 -13.00
CA GLU A 225 7.54 -1.23 -12.18
C GLU A 225 6.23 -0.46 -12.47
N ASP A 226 5.80 -0.44 -13.73
CA ASP A 226 4.53 0.08 -14.21
C ASP A 226 3.29 -0.62 -13.61
N TRP A 227 3.29 -1.94 -13.49
CA TRP A 227 2.20 -2.66 -12.81
C TRP A 227 2.23 -2.46 -11.30
N ALA A 228 3.41 -2.44 -10.67
CA ALA A 228 3.53 -2.14 -9.24
C ALA A 228 2.97 -0.74 -8.93
N PHE A 229 3.33 0.25 -9.74
CA PHE A 229 2.78 1.61 -9.69
C PHE A 229 1.25 1.59 -9.83
N TYR A 230 0.73 0.87 -10.82
CA TYR A 230 -0.71 0.80 -11.10
C TYR A 230 -1.51 0.24 -9.92
N PHE A 231 -1.06 -0.87 -9.34
CA PHE A 231 -1.71 -1.48 -8.17
C PHE A 231 -1.63 -0.57 -6.94
N TYR A 232 -0.47 0.05 -6.71
CA TYR A 232 -0.29 0.99 -5.60
C TYR A 232 -1.22 2.21 -5.73
N TYR A 233 -1.32 2.79 -6.93
CA TYR A 233 -2.21 3.92 -7.20
C TYR A 233 -3.66 3.56 -6.93
N HIS A 234 -4.15 2.43 -7.45
CA HIS A 234 -5.54 2.04 -7.24
C HIS A 234 -5.85 1.68 -5.79
N PHE A 235 -4.91 1.11 -5.05
CA PHE A 235 -5.08 0.92 -3.61
C PHE A 235 -5.14 2.26 -2.86
N HIS A 236 -4.26 3.21 -3.20
CA HIS A 236 -4.27 4.57 -2.63
C HIS A 236 -5.59 5.33 -2.88
N GLU A 237 -6.24 5.09 -4.02
CA GLU A 237 -7.53 5.70 -4.35
C GLU A 237 -8.71 4.99 -3.68
N ALA A 238 -8.63 3.67 -3.51
CA ALA A 238 -9.74 2.88 -3.01
C ALA A 238 -9.94 2.95 -1.48
N CYS A 239 -8.93 3.37 -0.71
CA CYS A 239 -9.00 3.37 0.76
C CYS A 239 -8.09 4.44 1.41
N PRO A 240 -8.31 4.78 2.69
CA PRO A 240 -7.61 5.91 3.33
C PRO A 240 -6.19 5.60 3.78
N PHE A 241 -5.75 4.34 3.80
CA PHE A 241 -4.57 3.91 4.54
C PHE A 241 -3.27 4.61 4.10
N HIS A 242 -3.00 4.66 2.79
CA HIS A 242 -1.83 5.38 2.27
C HIS A 242 -1.99 6.90 2.40
N LYS A 243 -3.19 7.44 2.15
CA LYS A 243 -3.47 8.89 2.31
C LYS A 243 -3.24 9.34 3.76
N PHE A 244 -3.65 8.53 4.72
CA PHE A 244 -3.41 8.73 6.15
C PHE A 244 -1.91 8.72 6.49
N ALA A 245 -1.18 7.72 5.99
CA ALA A 245 0.27 7.62 6.19
C ALA A 245 1.00 8.85 5.65
N HIS A 246 0.70 9.25 4.41
CA HIS A 246 1.25 10.43 3.76
C HIS A 246 0.93 11.71 4.54
N LEU A 247 -0.34 11.90 4.94
CA LEU A 247 -0.78 13.07 5.70
C LEU A 247 -0.04 13.19 7.03
N ALA A 248 0.04 12.09 7.78
CA ALA A 248 0.70 12.09 9.08
C ALA A 248 2.21 12.32 8.98
N ALA A 249 2.87 11.70 7.99
CA ALA A 249 4.28 11.95 7.70
C ALA A 249 4.52 13.40 7.26
N ASN A 250 3.71 13.93 6.35
CA ASN A 250 3.84 15.30 5.85
C ASN A 250 3.66 16.34 6.97
N GLN A 251 2.73 16.12 7.90
CA GLN A 251 2.56 17.02 9.04
C GLN A 251 3.80 17.02 9.95
N ALA A 252 4.38 15.85 10.22
CA ALA A 252 5.62 15.75 11.00
C ALA A 252 6.81 16.43 10.30
N ILE A 253 6.92 16.27 8.97
CA ILE A 253 7.94 16.92 8.15
C ILE A 253 7.76 18.45 8.17
N LEU A 254 6.54 18.93 7.96
CA LEU A 254 6.22 20.37 7.97
C LEU A 254 6.60 21.03 9.31
N GLU A 255 6.31 20.36 10.42
CA GLU A 255 6.65 20.86 11.75
C GLU A 255 8.16 20.84 12.02
N ALA A 256 8.85 19.76 11.68
CA ALA A 256 10.29 19.60 11.91
C ALA A 256 11.15 20.50 11.02
N CYS A 257 10.64 20.87 9.84
CA CYS A 257 11.33 21.73 8.87
C CYS A 257 10.87 23.20 8.94
N ARG A 258 10.00 23.56 9.89
CA ARG A 258 9.49 24.93 10.03
C ARG A 258 10.62 25.94 10.23
N GLY A 259 10.61 27.02 9.43
CA GLY A 259 11.58 28.11 9.53
C GLY A 259 12.94 27.84 8.88
N HIS A 260 13.13 26.68 8.25
CA HIS A 260 14.33 26.42 7.45
C HIS A 260 14.19 26.92 6.03
N ASP A 261 15.20 27.64 5.51
CA ASP A 261 15.18 28.17 4.14
C ASP A 261 15.36 27.11 3.05
N ARG A 262 15.93 25.95 3.41
CA ARG A 262 16.22 24.83 2.50
C ARG A 262 15.86 23.51 3.17
N VAL A 263 15.03 22.72 2.51
CA VAL A 263 14.52 21.43 2.98
C VAL A 263 14.87 20.35 1.97
N HIS A 264 15.45 19.26 2.44
CA HIS A 264 15.76 18.07 1.65
C HIS A 264 14.99 16.87 2.19
N ILE A 265 14.07 16.38 1.39
CA ILE A 265 13.31 15.16 1.65
C ILE A 265 14.02 13.99 0.98
N ILE A 266 14.32 12.95 1.73
CA ILE A 266 14.82 11.67 1.24
C ILE A 266 13.68 10.65 1.39
N ASP A 267 13.07 10.28 0.28
CA ASP A 267 11.96 9.34 0.23
C ASP A 267 12.48 7.95 -0.13
N LEU A 268 12.46 7.02 0.82
CA LEU A 268 13.00 5.67 0.63
C LEU A 268 12.12 4.77 -0.25
N ASN A 269 10.94 5.25 -0.66
CA ASN A 269 10.01 4.50 -1.48
C ASN A 269 9.18 5.46 -2.34
N LEU A 270 9.79 6.05 -3.38
CA LEU A 270 9.17 7.10 -4.20
C LEU A 270 7.80 6.71 -4.76
N GLN A 271 7.65 5.43 -5.14
CA GLN A 271 6.45 4.91 -5.79
C GLN A 271 5.96 5.85 -6.90
N ASN A 272 4.77 6.42 -6.74
CA ASN A 272 4.14 7.34 -7.68
C ASN A 272 4.28 8.83 -7.30
N GLY A 273 4.96 9.15 -6.20
CA GLY A 273 5.20 10.51 -5.72
C GLY A 273 3.96 11.24 -5.17
N VAL A 274 2.79 10.59 -5.06
CA VAL A 274 1.52 11.27 -4.71
C VAL A 274 1.48 11.87 -3.31
N GLN A 275 2.43 11.51 -2.43
CA GLN A 275 2.59 12.13 -1.12
C GLN A 275 2.98 13.61 -1.21
N TRP A 276 3.80 13.98 -2.19
CA TRP A 276 4.56 15.23 -2.18
C TRP A 276 3.80 16.50 -2.58
N PRO A 277 2.83 16.48 -3.52
CA PRO A 277 2.08 17.68 -3.88
C PRO A 277 1.37 18.35 -2.70
N ALA A 278 0.75 17.56 -1.80
CA ALA A 278 0.09 18.09 -0.61
C ALA A 278 1.08 18.80 0.34
N LEU A 279 2.31 18.29 0.46
CA LEU A 279 3.35 18.95 1.24
C LEU A 279 3.85 20.23 0.57
N MET A 280 4.01 20.23 -0.75
CA MET A 280 4.39 21.45 -1.50
C MET A 280 3.39 22.58 -1.26
N GLN A 281 2.09 22.29 -1.35
CA GLN A 281 1.03 23.26 -1.04
C GLN A 281 1.14 23.79 0.39
N ALA A 282 1.31 22.90 1.38
CA ALA A 282 1.46 23.28 2.78
C ALA A 282 2.70 24.14 3.04
N LEU A 283 3.80 23.89 2.32
CA LEU A 283 5.03 24.69 2.41
C LEU A 283 4.86 26.09 1.82
N VAL A 284 4.11 26.24 0.72
CA VAL A 284 3.86 27.54 0.07
C VAL A 284 3.02 28.46 0.96
N VAL A 285 1.98 27.91 1.62
CA VAL A 285 1.10 28.69 2.51
C VAL A 285 1.65 28.83 3.94
N SER A 286 2.86 28.33 4.20
CA SER A 286 3.49 28.42 5.51
C SER A 286 3.76 29.87 5.91
N PRO A 287 3.51 30.27 7.19
CA PRO A 287 3.79 31.63 7.67
C PRO A 287 5.25 32.08 7.52
N CYS A 288 6.19 31.14 7.41
CA CYS A 288 7.61 31.43 7.20
C CYS A 288 7.98 31.64 5.72
N GLY A 289 7.02 31.47 4.80
CA GLY A 289 7.25 31.43 3.35
C GLY A 289 7.78 30.07 2.85
N PRO A 290 7.76 29.83 1.52
CA PRO A 290 8.21 28.57 0.93
C PRO A 290 9.74 28.40 1.00
N PRO A 291 10.27 27.27 1.49
CA PRO A 291 11.69 26.96 1.41
C PRO A 291 12.12 26.61 -0.02
N ALA A 292 13.41 26.52 -0.27
CA ALA A 292 13.90 25.71 -1.39
C ALA A 292 13.69 24.23 -1.03
N LEU A 293 12.99 23.49 -1.89
CA LEU A 293 12.65 22.09 -1.66
C LEU A 293 13.46 21.19 -2.60
N ARG A 294 14.20 20.24 -2.02
CA ARG A 294 14.77 19.11 -2.76
C ARG A 294 14.08 17.83 -2.35
N ILE A 295 13.74 16.99 -3.32
CA ILE A 295 13.28 15.62 -3.08
C ILE A 295 14.28 14.65 -3.73
N THR A 296 14.80 13.72 -2.94
CA THR A 296 15.51 12.53 -3.43
C THR A 296 14.60 11.32 -3.28
N GLY A 297 14.08 10.83 -4.39
CA GLY A 297 13.20 9.67 -4.43
C GLY A 297 13.95 8.39 -4.77
N VAL A 298 13.86 7.38 -3.91
CA VAL A 298 14.43 6.06 -4.16
C VAL A 298 13.44 5.21 -4.96
N SER A 299 13.88 4.64 -6.07
CA SER A 299 13.10 3.70 -6.89
C SER A 299 13.78 2.35 -6.97
N PHE A 300 12.99 1.30 -7.23
CA PHE A 300 13.43 -0.09 -7.31
C PHE A 300 13.18 -0.63 -8.73
N PRO A 301 14.17 -0.50 -9.64
CA PRO A 301 14.00 -0.92 -11.03
C PRO A 301 13.67 -2.40 -11.12
N SER A 302 12.70 -2.74 -11.97
CA SER A 302 12.34 -4.13 -12.25
C SER A 302 12.74 -4.50 -13.69
N PRO A 303 13.38 -5.66 -13.92
CA PRO A 303 13.74 -6.10 -15.28
C PRO A 303 12.51 -6.13 -16.20
N GLY A 304 12.65 -5.52 -17.38
CA GLY A 304 11.58 -5.48 -18.39
C GLY A 304 10.50 -4.41 -18.16
N GLY A 305 10.52 -3.67 -17.04
CA GLY A 305 9.65 -2.52 -16.79
C GLY A 305 10.22 -1.21 -17.32
N ARG A 306 9.35 -0.20 -17.51
CA ARG A 306 9.80 1.16 -17.82
C ARG A 306 10.20 1.88 -16.53
N PRO A 307 11.38 2.55 -16.47
CA PRO A 307 11.72 3.37 -15.31
C PRO A 307 10.67 4.47 -15.10
N ILE A 308 9.96 4.43 -13.97
CA ILE A 308 8.90 5.41 -13.66
C ILE A 308 9.47 6.70 -13.05
N ALA A 309 10.63 6.61 -12.40
CA ALA A 309 11.18 7.70 -11.60
C ALA A 309 11.44 9.01 -12.38
N PRO A 310 11.95 9.00 -13.63
CA PRO A 310 12.09 10.23 -14.41
C PRO A 310 10.76 10.95 -14.62
N ALA A 311 9.71 10.20 -14.91
CA ALA A 311 8.42 10.77 -15.21
C ALA A 311 7.66 11.21 -13.95
N VAL A 312 7.85 10.52 -12.82
CA VAL A 312 7.43 11.03 -11.51
C VAL A 312 8.14 12.35 -11.17
N GLY A 313 9.44 12.46 -11.47
CA GLY A 313 10.20 13.69 -11.26
C GLY A 313 9.70 14.87 -12.10
N GLU A 314 9.39 14.63 -13.38
CA GLU A 314 8.78 15.62 -14.26
C GLU A 314 7.41 16.06 -13.74
N TRP A 315 6.56 15.11 -13.36
CA TRP A 315 5.25 15.38 -12.79
C TRP A 315 5.35 16.19 -11.49
N LEU A 316 6.24 15.83 -10.57
CA LEU A 316 6.48 16.59 -9.34
C LEU A 316 6.98 18.01 -9.62
N THR A 317 7.78 18.20 -10.67
CA THR A 317 8.24 19.53 -11.10
C THR A 317 7.07 20.38 -11.60
N GLN A 318 6.18 19.79 -12.41
CA GLN A 318 4.96 20.46 -12.86
C GLN A 318 4.05 20.82 -11.67
N MET A 319 3.89 19.92 -10.70
CA MET A 319 3.12 20.19 -9.49
C MET A 319 3.73 21.33 -8.66
N ALA A 320 5.05 21.33 -8.45
CA ALA A 320 5.75 22.42 -7.76
C ALA A 320 5.52 23.79 -8.45
N THR A 321 5.66 23.85 -9.78
CA THR A 321 5.37 25.07 -10.55
C THR A 321 3.91 25.49 -10.41
N SER A 322 2.96 24.56 -10.46
CA SER A 322 1.52 24.86 -10.39
C SER A 322 1.10 25.51 -9.07
N VAL A 323 1.84 25.25 -7.98
CA VAL A 323 1.57 25.82 -6.65
C VAL A 323 2.47 27.02 -6.32
N GLY A 324 3.30 27.48 -7.26
CA GLY A 324 4.21 28.62 -7.06
C GLY A 324 5.45 28.30 -6.21
N LEU A 325 5.89 27.03 -6.18
CA LEU A 325 7.12 26.62 -5.51
C LEU A 325 8.32 26.66 -6.46
N ASP A 326 8.77 27.87 -6.79
CA ASP A 326 9.79 28.11 -7.84
C ASP A 326 11.17 27.49 -7.53
N ARG A 327 11.46 27.22 -6.26
CA ARG A 327 12.74 26.66 -5.80
C ARG A 327 12.63 25.16 -5.53
N PHE A 328 12.24 24.41 -6.54
CA PHE A 328 12.09 22.95 -6.46
C PHE A 328 13.19 22.21 -7.23
N SER A 329 13.68 21.11 -6.66
CA SER A 329 14.58 20.18 -7.37
C SER A 329 14.27 18.74 -7.01
N PHE A 330 14.40 17.84 -7.98
CA PHE A 330 14.17 16.41 -7.82
C PHE A 330 15.36 15.59 -8.30
N ARG A 331 15.71 14.55 -7.54
CA ARG A 331 16.71 13.54 -7.91
C ARG A 331 16.12 12.14 -7.70
N ALA A 332 16.18 11.29 -8.71
CA ALA A 332 15.88 9.88 -8.56
C ALA A 332 17.16 9.08 -8.24
N VAL A 333 17.06 8.14 -7.30
CA VAL A 333 18.11 7.17 -6.99
C VAL A 333 17.56 5.77 -7.19
N ALA A 334 18.03 5.09 -8.23
CA ALA A 334 17.66 3.69 -8.51
C ALA A 334 18.55 2.74 -7.70
N THR A 335 17.96 1.78 -6.99
CA THR A 335 18.69 0.71 -6.27
C THR A 335 17.89 -0.59 -6.24
N ASN A 336 18.57 -1.73 -6.05
CA ASN A 336 17.90 -3.00 -5.77
C ASN A 336 17.65 -3.18 -4.26
N TYR A 337 18.47 -2.55 -3.42
CA TYR A 337 18.49 -2.75 -1.97
C TYR A 337 18.70 -1.41 -1.24
N LEU A 338 17.99 -1.20 -0.13
CA LEU A 338 18.09 0.06 0.64
C LEU A 338 19.45 0.20 1.36
N GLU A 339 20.04 -0.91 1.77
CA GLU A 339 21.35 -0.96 2.43
C GLU A 339 22.51 -0.52 1.52
N GLU A 340 22.28 -0.31 0.22
CA GLU A 340 23.24 0.25 -0.73
C GLU A 340 23.15 1.77 -0.89
N LEU A 341 22.25 2.46 -0.17
CA LEU A 341 21.97 3.88 -0.41
C LEU A 341 23.02 4.86 0.15
N GLU A 342 23.82 4.44 1.12
CA GLU A 342 24.69 5.35 1.89
C GLU A 342 25.60 6.22 1.00
N TRP A 343 26.15 5.64 -0.06
CA TRP A 343 27.05 6.33 -1.00
C TRP A 343 26.33 6.93 -2.21
N ARG A 344 25.00 6.75 -2.34
CA ARG A 344 24.19 7.24 -3.46
C ARG A 344 23.40 8.51 -3.14
N VAL A 345 23.22 8.81 -1.85
CA VAL A 345 22.44 9.97 -1.39
C VAL A 345 23.38 10.99 -0.75
N GLU A 346 23.53 12.13 -1.41
CA GLU A 346 24.30 13.25 -0.90
C GLU A 346 23.37 14.29 -0.28
N VAL A 347 23.74 14.78 0.91
CA VAL A 347 23.06 15.89 1.59
C VAL A 347 23.97 17.11 1.59
N PRO A 348 23.62 18.17 0.85
CA PRO A 348 24.38 19.41 0.88
C PRO A 348 24.35 20.09 2.25
N PRO A 349 25.42 20.80 2.64
CA PRO A 349 25.48 21.46 3.93
C PRO A 349 24.46 22.60 4.06
N GLY A 350 23.82 22.67 5.23
CA GLY A 350 22.89 23.74 5.60
C GLY A 350 21.47 23.57 5.05
N GLU A 351 21.09 22.33 4.72
CA GLU A 351 19.70 21.94 4.44
C GLU A 351 19.12 21.20 5.65
N ALA A 352 17.85 21.42 5.94
CA ALA A 352 17.10 20.61 6.90
C ALA A 352 16.70 19.29 6.23
N VAL A 353 17.02 18.17 6.86
CA VAL A 353 16.82 16.85 6.26
C VAL A 353 15.62 16.16 6.88
N ALA A 354 14.68 15.74 6.05
CA ALA A 354 13.59 14.86 6.43
C ALA A 354 13.73 13.52 5.69
N VAL A 355 13.67 12.40 6.41
CA VAL A 355 13.68 11.07 5.79
C VAL A 355 12.28 10.47 5.92
N ASN A 356 11.71 10.03 4.80
CA ASN A 356 10.41 9.37 4.76
C ASN A 356 10.55 7.88 4.47
N CYS A 357 10.07 7.06 5.41
CA CYS A 357 10.07 5.60 5.32
C CYS A 357 8.63 5.10 5.31
N ALA A 358 8.00 5.06 4.12
CA ALA A 358 6.64 4.57 3.95
C ALA A 358 6.62 3.15 3.37
N LEU A 359 6.14 2.18 4.17
CA LEU A 359 5.80 0.81 3.77
C LEU A 359 6.94 0.08 3.05
N GLN A 360 8.15 0.16 3.62
CA GLN A 360 9.34 -0.38 2.96
C GLN A 360 10.37 -0.96 3.94
N LEU A 361 10.39 -0.54 5.21
CA LEU A 361 11.39 -1.02 6.17
C LEU A 361 11.15 -2.48 6.54
N HIS A 362 9.91 -2.96 6.54
CA HIS A 362 9.59 -4.36 6.82
C HIS A 362 10.33 -5.34 5.89
N ARG A 363 10.68 -4.92 4.67
CA ARG A 363 11.40 -5.76 3.70
C ARG A 363 12.86 -6.02 4.05
N LEU A 364 13.40 -5.27 5.01
CA LEU A 364 14.78 -5.41 5.50
C LEU A 364 14.90 -6.41 6.67
N LEU A 365 13.78 -6.97 7.11
CA LEU A 365 13.72 -7.89 8.24
C LEU A 365 14.04 -9.33 7.82
N HIS A 366 14.49 -10.12 8.79
CA HIS A 366 14.70 -11.57 8.64
C HIS A 366 13.81 -12.35 9.64
N ASP A 367 13.87 -13.68 9.58
CA ASP A 367 13.14 -14.55 10.51
C ASP A 367 13.64 -14.34 11.94
N THR A 368 12.72 -13.98 12.84
CA THR A 368 12.99 -13.73 14.27
C THR A 368 13.50 -14.98 15.00
N GLY A 369 13.25 -16.18 14.46
CA GLY A 369 13.72 -17.46 15.01
C GLY A 369 14.97 -18.04 14.35
N ALA A 370 15.51 -17.41 13.31
CA ALA A 370 16.80 -17.81 12.75
C ALA A 370 17.86 -17.47 13.80
N LYS A 371 18.47 -18.52 14.38
CA LYS A 371 19.47 -18.39 15.44
C LYS A 371 20.38 -17.19 15.18
N GLU A 372 20.38 -16.28 16.14
CA GLU A 372 21.28 -15.13 16.33
C GLU A 372 22.76 -15.56 16.49
N ASN A 373 23.14 -16.71 15.91
CA ASN A 373 24.36 -17.46 16.18
C ASN A 373 25.50 -17.15 15.22
N THR A 374 25.39 -16.12 14.39
CA THR A 374 26.58 -15.54 13.77
C THR A 374 26.84 -14.21 14.44
N ILE A 375 27.63 -14.25 15.51
CA ILE A 375 28.22 -13.07 16.15
C ILE A 375 28.81 -12.19 15.02
N GLY A 376 28.16 -11.05 14.74
CA GLY A 376 28.60 -10.10 13.72
C GLY A 376 27.71 -9.95 12.47
N CYS A 377 26.69 -10.78 12.25
CA CYS A 377 25.75 -10.57 11.13
C CYS A 377 24.67 -9.53 11.52
N ARG A 378 24.94 -8.25 11.24
CA ARG A 378 23.95 -7.16 11.33
C ARG A 378 22.83 -7.38 10.31
N GLN A 379 21.57 -7.14 10.70
CA GLN A 379 20.46 -7.20 9.77
C GLN A 379 20.56 -6.02 8.76
N PRO A 380 20.05 -6.14 7.53
CA PRO A 380 20.03 -5.03 6.56
C PRO A 380 19.45 -3.74 7.13
N ILE A 381 18.40 -3.85 7.96
CA ILE A 381 17.77 -2.72 8.65
C ILE A 381 18.75 -1.95 9.57
N ASP A 382 19.68 -2.64 10.23
CA ASP A 382 20.66 -1.98 11.11
C ASP A 382 21.63 -1.12 10.31
N THR A 383 21.93 -1.53 9.07
CA THR A 383 22.75 -0.75 8.14
C THR A 383 22.03 0.49 7.68
N VAL A 384 20.76 0.35 7.28
CA VAL A 384 19.93 1.50 6.91
C VAL A 384 19.80 2.48 8.07
N PHE A 385 19.46 2.03 9.28
CA PHE A 385 19.32 2.93 10.42
C PHE A 385 20.60 3.67 10.80
N ARG A 386 21.76 3.01 10.71
CA ARG A 386 23.05 3.67 10.94
C ARG A 386 23.30 4.77 9.92
N TRP A 387 23.04 4.49 8.65
CA TRP A 387 23.12 5.49 7.60
C TRP A 387 22.16 6.66 7.87
N LEU A 388 20.87 6.38 8.16
CA LEU A 388 19.88 7.41 8.48
C LEU A 388 20.32 8.30 9.64
N ARG A 389 20.91 7.70 10.68
CA ARG A 389 21.46 8.46 11.82
C ARG A 389 22.66 9.32 11.40
N GLY A 390 23.51 8.82 10.51
CA GLY A 390 24.65 9.55 9.94
C GLY A 390 24.25 10.80 9.16
N LEU A 391 23.06 10.80 8.56
CA LEU A 391 22.49 11.98 7.88
C LEU A 391 22.14 13.12 8.84
N LYS A 392 22.05 12.86 10.16
CA LYS A 392 21.60 13.80 11.20
C LYS A 392 20.27 14.49 10.84
N PRO A 393 19.21 13.73 10.52
CA PRO A 393 17.95 14.30 10.06
C PRO A 393 17.26 15.14 11.13
N ASN A 394 16.53 16.16 10.69
CA ASN A 394 15.57 16.89 11.52
C ASN A 394 14.41 15.98 11.94
N VAL A 395 13.97 15.10 11.03
CA VAL A 395 12.94 14.10 11.30
C VAL A 395 13.10 12.88 10.41
N VAL A 396 12.78 11.71 10.97
CA VAL A 396 12.54 10.46 10.24
C VAL A 396 11.08 10.06 10.49
N THR A 397 10.28 9.95 9.45
CA THR A 397 8.92 9.42 9.51
C THR A 397 8.92 7.94 9.14
N VAL A 398 8.21 7.13 9.92
CA VAL A 398 8.04 5.69 9.70
C VAL A 398 6.54 5.39 9.66
N ALA A 399 6.07 4.93 8.51
CA ALA A 399 4.71 4.43 8.32
C ALA A 399 4.76 2.97 7.89
N GLU A 400 4.16 2.08 8.66
CA GLU A 400 4.26 0.63 8.49
C GLU A 400 2.92 -0.07 8.79
N GLN A 401 2.74 -1.25 8.21
CA GLN A 401 1.62 -2.14 8.50
C GLN A 401 1.67 -2.61 9.97
N ASP A 402 0.60 -2.37 10.73
CA ASP A 402 0.50 -2.72 12.16
C ASP A 402 -0.04 -4.14 12.33
N ALA A 403 0.76 -5.13 11.92
CA ALA A 403 0.43 -6.56 11.96
C ALA A 403 1.65 -7.41 12.30
N ASN A 404 1.46 -8.56 12.95
CA ASN A 404 2.57 -9.48 13.26
C ASN A 404 2.75 -10.58 12.20
N HIS A 405 3.13 -10.19 10.98
CA HIS A 405 3.45 -11.14 9.90
C HIS A 405 4.89 -11.65 9.96
N ASN A 406 5.68 -11.28 10.97
CA ASN A 406 7.05 -11.77 11.17
C ASN A 406 7.22 -12.73 12.37
N ALA A 407 6.11 -13.24 12.92
CA ALA A 407 6.14 -14.31 13.93
C ALA A 407 6.91 -15.54 13.40
N PRO A 408 7.64 -16.30 14.25
CA PRO A 408 8.42 -17.45 13.80
C PRO A 408 7.55 -18.67 13.40
N VAL A 409 6.40 -18.84 14.05
CA VAL A 409 5.45 -19.95 13.80
C VAL A 409 4.56 -19.63 12.60
N PHE A 410 4.46 -20.55 11.63
CA PHE A 410 3.67 -20.34 10.41
C PHE A 410 2.18 -20.23 10.70
N ALA A 411 1.63 -21.11 11.55
CA ALA A 411 0.21 -21.06 11.91
C ALA A 411 -0.19 -19.71 12.54
N ASP A 412 0.68 -19.10 13.34
CA ASP A 412 0.43 -17.79 13.93
C ASP A 412 0.46 -16.67 12.89
N ARG A 413 1.45 -16.69 11.98
CA ARG A 413 1.48 -15.77 10.82
C ARG A 413 0.24 -15.92 9.95
N PHE A 414 -0.22 -17.15 9.73
CA PHE A 414 -1.40 -17.43 8.92
C PHE A 414 -2.68 -16.87 9.55
N ARG A 415 -2.91 -17.09 10.85
CA ARG A 415 -4.08 -16.54 11.56
C ARG A 415 -4.06 -15.02 11.57
N GLU A 416 -2.89 -14.44 11.78
CA GLU A 416 -2.72 -12.98 11.75
C GLU A 416 -2.98 -12.42 10.35
N ALA A 417 -2.45 -13.05 9.29
CA ALA A 417 -2.69 -12.65 7.91
C ALA A 417 -4.18 -12.77 7.52
N LEU A 418 -4.83 -13.88 7.88
CA LEU A 418 -6.27 -14.06 7.67
C LEU A 418 -7.05 -12.91 8.30
N SER A 419 -6.79 -12.60 9.57
CA SER A 419 -7.52 -11.54 10.26
C SER A 419 -7.20 -10.13 9.73
N TYR A 420 -5.93 -9.84 9.42
CA TYR A 420 -5.51 -8.56 8.86
C TYR A 420 -6.10 -8.29 7.48
N TYR A 421 -5.94 -9.23 6.54
CA TYR A 421 -6.41 -9.04 5.18
C TYR A 421 -7.94 -9.16 5.07
N SER A 422 -8.62 -9.91 5.94
CA SER A 422 -10.08 -9.84 6.04
C SER A 422 -10.57 -8.40 6.30
N CYS A 423 -9.94 -7.66 7.21
CA CYS A 423 -10.29 -6.26 7.44
C CYS A 423 -9.95 -5.35 6.26
N MET A 424 -8.79 -5.56 5.61
CA MET A 424 -8.41 -4.76 4.43
C MET A 424 -9.36 -4.98 3.25
N PHE A 425 -9.74 -6.22 2.95
CA PHE A 425 -10.68 -6.52 1.86
C PHE A 425 -12.10 -6.08 2.19
N GLU A 426 -12.54 -6.18 3.45
CA GLU A 426 -13.82 -5.62 3.87
C GLU A 426 -13.86 -4.09 3.69
N CYS A 427 -12.77 -3.40 4.05
CA CYS A 427 -12.63 -1.96 3.80
C CYS A 427 -12.76 -1.63 2.31
N LEU A 428 -12.07 -2.36 1.43
CA LEU A 428 -12.16 -2.15 -0.02
C LEU A 428 -13.57 -2.42 -0.58
N GLU A 429 -14.36 -3.31 0.03
CA GLU A 429 -15.74 -3.55 -0.39
C GLU A 429 -16.68 -2.42 0.06
N VAL A 430 -16.54 -1.94 1.28
CA VAL A 430 -17.40 -0.89 1.83
C VAL A 430 -17.15 0.46 1.15
N GLU A 431 -15.90 0.79 0.82
CA GLU A 431 -15.57 2.07 0.17
C GLU A 431 -15.75 2.06 -1.36
N GLN A 432 -16.34 1.00 -1.95
CA GLN A 432 -16.57 1.00 -3.40
C GLN A 432 -17.52 2.14 -3.82
N PRO A 433 -17.12 2.99 -4.80
CA PRO A 433 -17.99 4.03 -5.32
C PRO A 433 -19.29 3.44 -5.88
N VAL A 434 -20.40 4.17 -5.71
CA VAL A 434 -21.75 3.75 -6.14
C VAL A 434 -21.91 3.66 -7.69
N GLN A 435 -20.87 3.92 -8.50
CA GLN A 435 -20.98 3.97 -9.97
C GLN A 435 -20.35 2.77 -10.70
N PRO A 436 -20.98 2.20 -11.76
CA PRO A 436 -20.91 0.74 -11.96
C PRO A 436 -19.99 0.22 -13.08
N ARG A 437 -19.32 1.03 -13.91
CA ARG A 437 -18.76 0.53 -15.20
C ARG A 437 -17.24 0.64 -15.41
N SER A 438 -16.57 1.60 -14.81
CA SER A 438 -15.09 1.70 -14.78
C SER A 438 -14.47 1.11 -13.50
N LEU A 439 -15.32 0.61 -12.59
CA LEU A 439 -14.99 0.22 -11.21
C LEU A 439 -14.27 -1.13 -11.11
N GLY A 440 -14.63 -2.10 -11.95
CA GLY A 440 -14.14 -3.48 -11.82
C GLY A 440 -12.62 -3.59 -11.91
N ILE A 441 -11.99 -2.85 -12.83
CA ILE A 441 -10.54 -2.92 -13.04
C ILE A 441 -9.80 -2.22 -11.88
N ALA A 442 -10.28 -1.05 -11.42
CA ALA A 442 -9.67 -0.33 -10.31
C ALA A 442 -9.77 -1.11 -8.99
N THR A 443 -10.93 -1.71 -8.70
CA THR A 443 -11.09 -2.58 -7.54
C THR A 443 -10.19 -3.80 -7.62
N VAL A 444 -10.14 -4.49 -8.77
CA VAL A 444 -9.25 -5.64 -8.97
C VAL A 444 -7.77 -5.24 -8.81
N ALA A 445 -7.39 -4.05 -9.25
CA ALA A 445 -6.03 -3.52 -9.08
C ALA A 445 -5.69 -3.29 -7.60
N ALA A 446 -6.60 -2.70 -6.83
CA ALA A 446 -6.45 -2.50 -5.38
C ALA A 446 -6.40 -3.85 -4.63
N GLU A 447 -7.28 -4.80 -4.98
CA GLU A 447 -7.26 -6.15 -4.42
C GLU A 447 -5.96 -6.90 -4.79
N THR A 448 -5.45 -6.69 -6.00
CA THR A 448 -4.19 -7.29 -6.45
C THR A 448 -2.99 -6.77 -5.67
N TYR A 449 -3.01 -5.49 -5.25
CA TYR A 449 -2.00 -4.95 -4.32
C TYR A 449 -1.94 -5.78 -3.03
N LEU A 450 -3.07 -5.92 -2.34
CA LEU A 450 -3.16 -6.69 -1.09
C LEU A 450 -2.87 -8.18 -1.29
N ARG A 451 -3.37 -8.76 -2.38
CA ARG A 451 -3.15 -10.17 -2.72
C ARG A 451 -1.66 -10.47 -2.79
N ARG A 452 -0.87 -9.61 -3.44
CA ARG A 452 0.57 -9.81 -3.58
C ARG A 452 1.27 -9.84 -2.22
N GLU A 453 0.90 -8.94 -1.32
CA GLU A 453 1.44 -8.93 0.03
C GLU A 453 1.04 -10.22 0.79
N LEU A 454 -0.26 -10.56 0.80
CA LEU A 454 -0.80 -11.77 1.42
C LEU A 454 -0.12 -13.05 0.92
N MET A 455 0.01 -13.19 -0.40
CA MET A 455 0.65 -14.35 -1.01
C MET A 455 2.08 -14.51 -0.54
N ASN A 456 2.85 -13.42 -0.42
CA ASN A 456 4.22 -13.49 0.06
C ASN A 456 4.31 -13.89 1.54
N VAL A 457 3.44 -13.33 2.38
CA VAL A 457 3.37 -13.67 3.82
C VAL A 457 3.14 -15.16 4.04
N VAL A 458 2.23 -15.77 3.28
CA VAL A 458 1.77 -17.14 3.51
C VAL A 458 2.59 -18.19 2.73
N SER A 459 2.92 -17.91 1.46
CA SER A 459 3.54 -18.93 0.61
C SER A 459 5.05 -19.04 0.76
N CYS A 460 5.75 -17.94 1.05
CA CYS A 460 7.22 -17.90 1.06
C CYS A 460 7.83 -18.15 2.45
N GLU A 461 9.12 -18.49 2.50
CA GLU A 461 9.96 -18.52 3.71
C GLU A 461 11.38 -18.02 3.42
N GLY A 462 12.17 -17.76 4.48
CA GLY A 462 13.56 -17.32 4.34
C GLY A 462 13.68 -16.03 3.50
N ALA A 463 14.71 -15.94 2.66
CA ALA A 463 14.94 -14.75 1.82
C ALA A 463 13.82 -14.46 0.80
N ALA A 464 13.00 -15.47 0.44
CA ALA A 464 11.86 -15.29 -0.46
C ALA A 464 10.68 -14.56 0.17
N ARG A 465 10.58 -14.58 1.51
CA ARG A 465 9.55 -13.87 2.27
C ARG A 465 10.07 -12.47 2.58
N VAL A 466 9.47 -11.46 1.99
CA VAL A 466 9.86 -10.04 2.11
C VAL A 466 8.80 -9.21 2.84
N GLU A 467 7.53 -9.63 2.82
CA GLU A 467 6.42 -8.95 3.50
C GLU A 467 6.39 -9.37 4.97
N ARG A 468 7.23 -8.72 5.78
CA ARG A 468 7.52 -9.09 7.17
C ARG A 468 7.04 -8.02 8.14
N HIS A 469 5.76 -7.71 8.11
CA HIS A 469 5.18 -6.68 8.97
C HIS A 469 5.42 -7.00 10.45
N GLU A 470 5.67 -5.95 11.23
CA GLU A 470 5.74 -6.00 12.69
C GLU A 470 4.82 -4.94 13.29
N PRO A 471 4.24 -5.18 14.48
CA PRO A 471 3.40 -4.18 15.14
C PRO A 471 4.17 -2.89 15.44
N LEU A 472 3.46 -1.76 15.53
CA LEU A 472 4.04 -0.43 15.77
C LEU A 472 4.95 -0.37 17.01
N VAL A 473 4.66 -1.16 18.05
CA VAL A 473 5.50 -1.25 19.25
C VAL A 473 6.91 -1.78 18.96
N MET A 474 7.05 -2.70 18.00
CA MET A 474 8.35 -3.26 17.59
C MET A 474 9.14 -2.23 16.79
N TRP A 475 8.49 -1.50 15.86
CA TRP A 475 9.11 -0.38 15.15
C TRP A 475 9.63 0.69 16.11
N ARG A 476 8.86 1.02 17.15
CA ARG A 476 9.31 1.95 18.20
C ARG A 476 10.53 1.43 18.97
N TRP A 477 10.57 0.15 19.28
CA TRP A 477 11.73 -0.47 19.94
C TRP A 477 12.97 -0.41 19.04
N ARG A 478 12.83 -0.72 17.75
CA ARG A 478 13.91 -0.66 16.75
C ARG A 478 14.47 0.73 16.59
N MET A 479 13.61 1.75 16.43
CA MET A 479 14.05 3.14 16.30
C MET A 479 14.82 3.63 17.53
N ARG A 480 14.36 3.28 18.74
CA ARG A 480 15.12 3.57 19.98
C ARG A 480 16.46 2.84 20.03
N GLY A 481 16.47 1.54 19.68
CA GLY A 481 17.70 0.74 19.63
C GLY A 481 18.72 1.27 18.61
N ALA A 482 18.25 1.92 17.54
CA ALA A 482 19.07 2.62 16.56
C ALA A 482 19.55 4.02 17.00
N GLY A 483 19.20 4.45 18.23
CA GLY A 483 19.60 5.73 18.79
C GLY A 483 18.83 6.91 18.22
N PHE A 484 17.54 6.71 17.93
CA PHE A 484 16.57 7.78 17.72
C PHE A 484 15.68 7.95 18.94
N GLU A 485 15.27 9.19 19.19
CA GLU A 485 14.24 9.51 20.18
C GLU A 485 12.92 9.89 19.48
N PRO A 486 11.75 9.64 20.12
CA PRO A 486 10.47 10.00 19.54
C PRO A 486 10.34 11.51 19.29
N ALA A 487 9.79 11.88 18.13
CA ALA A 487 9.26 13.21 17.83
C ALA A 487 7.72 13.08 17.76
N PRO A 488 6.99 13.34 18.86
CA PRO A 488 5.55 13.04 18.92
C PRO A 488 4.74 13.74 17.84
N LEU A 489 3.85 13.01 17.17
CA LEU A 489 2.90 13.58 16.22
C LEU A 489 1.95 14.55 16.92
N SER A 490 1.65 15.67 16.28
CA SER A 490 0.86 16.74 16.88
C SER A 490 -0.64 16.41 16.93
N PRO A 491 -1.41 17.06 17.81
CA PRO A 491 -2.87 16.97 17.81
C PRO A 491 -3.50 17.36 16.47
N ASP A 492 -2.85 18.25 15.71
CA ASP A 492 -3.28 18.70 14.39
C ASP A 492 -3.26 17.54 13.39
N THR A 493 -2.24 16.66 13.45
CA THR A 493 -2.20 15.43 12.65
C THR A 493 -3.47 14.58 12.86
N SER A 494 -3.90 14.42 14.11
CA SER A 494 -5.09 13.65 14.44
C SER A 494 -6.38 14.32 13.96
N ALA A 495 -6.45 15.65 14.01
CA ALA A 495 -7.59 16.42 13.52
C ALA A 495 -7.70 16.34 11.99
N GLN A 496 -6.59 16.50 11.27
CA GLN A 496 -6.52 16.37 9.82
C GLN A 496 -6.85 14.95 9.34
N ALA A 497 -6.37 13.91 10.05
CA ALA A 497 -6.74 12.53 9.74
C ALA A 497 -8.25 12.28 9.88
N ARG A 498 -8.89 12.83 10.92
CA ARG A 498 -10.37 12.76 11.06
C ARG A 498 -11.08 13.50 9.94
N LEU A 499 -10.58 14.67 9.53
CA LEU A 499 -11.13 15.41 8.41
C LEU A 499 -11.04 14.60 7.12
N LEU A 500 -9.88 14.00 6.81
CA LEU A 500 -9.68 13.12 5.65
C LEU A 500 -10.73 12.00 5.58
N LEU A 501 -10.98 11.33 6.72
CA LEU A 501 -11.97 10.25 6.79
C LEU A 501 -13.41 10.76 6.61
N ALA A 502 -13.77 11.84 7.30
CA ALA A 502 -15.10 12.45 7.20
C ALA A 502 -15.40 12.98 5.78
N ALA A 503 -14.36 13.49 5.13
CA ALA A 503 -14.35 14.07 3.80
C ALA A 503 -14.58 13.03 2.70
N LEU A 504 -13.76 11.98 2.71
CA LEU A 504 -13.55 11.13 1.52
C LEU A 504 -14.00 9.68 1.72
N PHE A 505 -14.21 9.21 2.96
CA PHE A 505 -14.37 7.79 3.28
C PHE A 505 -15.56 7.53 4.20
N SER A 506 -16.76 7.58 3.63
CA SER A 506 -18.01 7.18 4.29
C SER A 506 -18.23 7.82 5.66
N GLY A 507 -17.81 9.08 5.84
CA GLY A 507 -17.94 9.80 7.10
C GLY A 507 -17.00 9.34 8.23
N GLY A 508 -16.14 8.36 7.97
CA GLY A 508 -15.20 7.82 8.95
C GLY A 508 -15.79 6.79 9.93
N GLU A 509 -17.04 6.36 9.77
CA GLU A 509 -17.79 5.59 10.79
C GLU A 509 -17.16 4.22 11.12
N ASN A 510 -16.61 3.54 10.12
CA ASN A 510 -15.98 2.24 10.31
C ASN A 510 -14.50 2.34 10.74
N TYR A 511 -13.91 3.53 10.73
CA TYR A 511 -12.50 3.72 11.01
C TYR A 511 -12.26 4.06 12.49
N THR A 512 -11.10 3.62 12.98
CA THR A 512 -10.63 3.93 14.32
C THR A 512 -9.29 4.62 14.23
N LEU A 513 -9.19 5.80 14.85
CA LEU A 513 -7.96 6.57 14.91
C LEU A 513 -7.47 6.59 16.36
N ARG A 514 -6.30 6.00 16.61
CA ARG A 514 -5.74 5.86 17.95
C ARG A 514 -4.39 6.57 18.04
N GLY A 515 -4.32 7.62 18.84
CA GLY A 515 -3.05 8.22 19.26
C GLY A 515 -2.52 7.53 20.51
N ALA A 516 -1.29 7.04 20.46
CA ALA A 516 -0.63 6.43 21.61
C ALA A 516 0.89 6.64 21.52
N ASP A 517 1.51 7.02 22.65
CA ASP A 517 2.95 7.17 22.76
C ASP A 517 3.62 8.06 21.69
N GLY A 518 2.95 9.16 21.30
CA GLY A 518 3.43 10.07 20.26
C GLY A 518 3.31 9.53 18.82
N CYS A 519 2.65 8.38 18.64
CA CYS A 519 2.38 7.77 17.35
C CYS A 519 0.86 7.80 17.06
N LEU A 520 0.50 7.55 15.80
CA LEU A 520 -0.90 7.53 15.36
C LEU A 520 -1.16 6.28 14.53
N THR A 521 -2.22 5.56 14.88
CA THR A 521 -2.64 4.33 14.20
C THR A 521 -4.02 4.51 13.61
N LEU A 522 -4.16 4.17 12.32
CA LEU A 522 -5.44 4.02 11.65
C LEU A 522 -5.81 2.54 11.60
N GLY A 523 -7.04 2.24 11.99
CA GLY A 523 -7.59 0.90 12.01
C GLY A 523 -9.00 0.84 11.44
N TRP A 524 -9.47 -0.38 11.16
CA TRP A 524 -10.81 -0.69 10.68
C TRP A 524 -11.56 -1.47 11.76
N ARG A 525 -12.72 -0.98 12.18
CA ARG A 525 -13.58 -1.59 13.22
C ARG A 525 -12.81 -2.00 14.48
N GLY A 526 -11.87 -1.15 14.89
CA GLY A 526 -11.04 -1.37 16.09
C GLY A 526 -9.77 -2.20 15.87
N ARG A 527 -9.58 -2.84 14.70
CA ARG A 527 -8.33 -3.53 14.36
C ARG A 527 -7.31 -2.51 13.81
N PRO A 528 -6.13 -2.34 14.45
CA PRO A 528 -5.01 -1.58 13.88
C PRO A 528 -4.60 -2.09 12.50
N LEU A 529 -4.32 -1.20 11.56
CA LEU A 529 -3.90 -1.56 10.21
C LEU A 529 -2.63 -0.83 9.76
N ILE A 530 -2.55 0.49 9.93
CA ILE A 530 -1.35 1.28 9.60
C ILE A 530 -0.97 2.14 10.80
N GLY A 531 0.29 2.06 11.21
CA GLY A 531 0.88 2.91 12.25
C GLY A 531 1.85 3.93 11.66
N VAL A 532 1.82 5.16 12.16
CA VAL A 532 2.75 6.23 11.79
C VAL A 532 3.44 6.77 13.04
N SER A 533 4.74 6.97 12.93
CA SER A 533 5.59 7.54 13.98
C SER A 533 6.64 8.48 13.39
N ALA A 534 7.12 9.42 14.19
CA ALA A 534 8.19 10.34 13.82
C ALA A 534 9.31 10.34 14.87
N TRP A 535 10.53 10.58 14.41
CA TRP A 535 11.76 10.34 15.17
C TRP A 535 12.81 11.39 14.85
N LYS A 536 13.69 11.66 15.80
CA LYS A 536 14.89 12.50 15.60
C LYS A 536 16.11 11.84 16.24
N PRO A 537 17.34 12.16 15.79
CA PRO A 537 18.55 11.60 16.39
C PRO A 537 18.63 11.92 17.87
N ASP A 538 18.98 10.92 18.69
CA ASP A 538 19.12 11.11 20.14
C ASP A 538 20.32 12.03 20.45
N SER A 539 20.02 13.20 21.01
CA SER A 539 21.00 14.21 21.41
C SER A 539 22.03 13.73 22.45
N SER A 540 21.70 12.73 23.27
CA SER A 540 22.60 12.21 24.32
C SER A 540 23.74 11.35 23.78
N SER A 541 23.55 10.78 22.59
CA SER A 541 24.47 9.85 21.96
C SER A 541 25.54 10.52 21.07
N ALA A 542 25.53 11.86 21.00
CA ALA A 542 26.55 12.66 20.32
C ALA A 542 27.83 12.85 21.16
N ASN A 543 27.81 12.52 22.45
CA ASN A 543 28.93 12.72 23.38
C ASN A 543 29.88 11.51 23.52
N THR A 544 29.71 10.46 22.73
CA THR A 544 30.51 9.22 22.83
C THR A 544 31.15 8.77 21.51
N ALA A 545 31.36 9.68 20.55
CA ALA A 545 32.08 9.39 19.32
C ALA A 545 33.45 10.07 19.32
#